data_AF-A0A957WY73-F1
#
_entry.id   AF-A0A957WY73-F1
#
_cell.length_a   1.000
_cell.length_b   1.000
_cell.length_c   1.000
_cell.angle_alpha   90.00
_cell.angle_beta   90.00
_cell.angle_gamma   90.00
#
_symmetry.space_group_name_H-M   'P 1'
#
loop_
_entity.id
_entity.type
_entity.pdbx_description
1 polymer ?
#
loop_
_entity_poly.entity_id
_entity_poly.type
_entity_poly.pdbx_seq_one_letter_code
_entity_poly.pdbx_strand_id
1 'polypeptide(L)' 'TDLAHNLLSDFYLKALSQSRFQLYGQKRIVNNLLNIPGRLIFEAGELKRIELLRTHVNANDMRICLEKYCFGD' A
#
# COMPACT_ATOMS: atom_id res chain seq x y z
N THR A 1 3.01 11.73 -18.40
CA THR A 1 2.90 10.77 -17.28
C THR A 1 3.83 9.62 -17.58
N ASP A 2 4.54 9.12 -16.56
CA ASP A 2 5.47 7.99 -16.69
C ASP A 2 4.89 6.74 -16.01
N LEU A 3 5.61 5.62 -16.11
CA LEU A 3 5.20 4.35 -15.53
C LEU A 3 4.99 4.44 -14.01
N ALA A 4 5.84 5.18 -13.29
CA ALA A 4 5.73 5.31 -11.84
C ALA A 4 4.44 6.04 -11.45
N HIS A 5 4.10 7.11 -12.17
CA HIS A 5 2.84 7.82 -11.97
C HIS A 5 1.62 6.93 -12.25
N ASN A 6 1.68 6.08 -13.27
CA ASN A 6 0.58 5.16 -13.60
C ASN A 6 0.39 4.10 -12.50
N LEU A 7 1.48 3.49 -12.02
CA LEU A 7 1.45 2.49 -10.94
C LEU A 7 0.98 3.10 -9.63
N LEU A 8 1.44 4.30 -9.29
CA LEU A 8 0.99 5.02 -8.09
C LEU A 8 -0.50 5.38 -8.18
N SER A 9 -0.98 5.76 -9.36
CA SER A 9 -2.40 6.07 -9.57
C SER A 9 -3.28 4.83 -9.44
N ASP A 10 -2.87 3.70 -10.02
CA ASP A 10 -3.57 2.41 -9.86
C ASP A 10 -3.61 1.97 -8.39
N PHE A 11 -2.46 2.03 -7.71
CA PHE A 11 -2.36 1.72 -6.28
C PHE A 11 -3.27 2.63 -5.45
N TYR A 12 -3.25 3.94 -5.71
CA TYR A 12 -4.12 4.88 -5.00
C TYR A 12 -5.60 4.53 -5.16
N LEU A 13 -6.04 4.29 -6.40
CA LEU A 13 -7.45 4.01 -6.69
C LEU A 13 -7.91 2.69 -6.08
N LYS A 14 -7.09 1.64 -6.12
CA LYS A 14 -7.47 0.31 -5.63
C LYS A 14 -7.26 0.11 -4.14
N ALA A 15 -6.17 0.65 -3.59
CA ALA A 15 -5.75 0.37 -2.21
C ALA A 15 -6.14 1.48 -1.22
N LEU A 16 -6.01 2.75 -1.65
CA LEU A 16 -6.09 3.90 -0.75
C LEU A 16 -7.42 4.63 -0.80
N SER A 17 -8.22 4.42 -1.86
CA SER A 17 -9.56 4.96 -1.95
C SER A 17 -10.40 4.48 -0.75
N GLN A 18 -11.16 5.41 -0.18
CA GLN A 18 -11.99 5.16 1.01
C GLN A 18 -11.20 4.76 2.28
N SER A 19 -9.87 4.90 2.29
CA SER A 19 -9.04 4.80 3.49
C SER A 19 -8.74 6.18 4.07
N ARG A 20 -8.15 6.23 5.28
CA ARG A 20 -7.62 7.47 5.86
C ARG A 20 -6.53 8.15 5.02
N PHE A 21 -5.99 7.45 4.02
CA PHE A 21 -4.95 7.94 3.11
C PHE A 21 -5.51 8.55 1.82
N GLN A 22 -6.83 8.59 1.63
CA GLN A 22 -7.45 9.15 0.43
C GLN A 22 -7.00 10.59 0.13
N LEU A 23 -6.68 11.39 1.15
CA LEU A 23 -6.22 12.78 0.93
C LEU A 23 -4.69 12.90 0.78
N TYR A 24 -3.95 11.78 0.71
CA TYR A 24 -2.50 11.83 0.56
C TYR A 24 -2.13 12.14 -0.89
N GLY A 25 -1.34 13.19 -1.09
CA GLY A 25 -0.65 13.42 -2.37
C GLY A 25 0.46 12.40 -2.61
N GLN A 26 0.87 12.22 -3.87
CA GLN A 26 1.88 11.25 -4.31
C GLN A 26 3.16 11.25 -3.45
N LYS A 27 3.70 12.44 -3.15
CA LYS A 27 4.91 12.58 -2.32
C LYS A 27 4.73 11.94 -0.94
N ARG A 28 3.55 12.09 -0.32
CA ARG A 28 3.25 11.54 1.00
C ARG A 28 2.99 10.03 0.93
N ILE A 29 2.40 9.54 -0.16
CA ILE A 29 2.22 8.10 -0.41
C ILE A 29 3.60 7.43 -0.49
N VAL A 30 4.49 7.92 -1.34
CA VAL A 30 5.83 7.35 -1.49
C VAL A 30 6.59 7.38 -0.17
N ASN A 31 6.66 8.55 0.47
CA ASN A 31 7.53 8.74 1.64
C ASN A 31 6.98 8.13 2.94
N ASN A 32 5.67 8.05 3.11
CA ASN A 32 5.07 7.67 4.40
C ASN A 32 4.35 6.31 4.35
N LEU A 33 4.11 5.75 3.16
CA LEU A 33 3.42 4.47 2.98
C LEU A 33 4.32 3.44 2.29
N LEU A 34 4.88 3.78 1.13
CA LEU A 34 5.71 2.82 0.37
C LEU A 34 7.12 2.65 0.96
N ASN A 35 7.59 3.63 1.74
CA ASN A 35 8.85 3.54 2.50
C ASN A 35 8.69 2.88 3.88
N ILE A 36 7.52 2.32 4.23
CA ILE A 36 7.36 1.59 5.49
C ILE A 36 8.26 0.35 5.45
N PRO A 37 9.19 0.15 6.41
CA PRO A 37 10.00 -1.05 6.44
C PRO A 37 9.13 -2.28 6.61
N GLY A 38 9.30 -3.28 5.75
CA GLY A 38 8.46 -4.47 5.74
C GLY A 38 8.70 -5.38 4.55
N ARG A 39 7.91 -6.45 4.46
CA ARG A 39 7.94 -7.45 3.38
C ARG A 39 6.53 -7.91 3.02
N LEU A 40 6.32 -8.13 1.73
CA LEU A 40 5.19 -8.87 1.19
C LEU A 40 5.71 -10.27 0.84
N ILE A 41 5.08 -11.30 1.42
CA ILE A 41 5.47 -12.70 1.22
C ILE A 41 4.45 -13.33 0.29
N PHE A 42 4.93 -13.72 -0.89
CA PHE A 42 4.13 -14.39 -1.91
C PHE A 42 4.52 -15.86 -1.99
N GLU A 43 3.52 -16.74 -2.06
CA GLU A 43 3.71 -18.17 -2.31
C GLU A 43 2.84 -18.58 -3.50
N ALA A 44 3.43 -19.25 -4.48
CA ALA A 44 2.76 -19.62 -5.74
C ALA A 44 2.07 -18.44 -6.47
N GLY A 45 2.60 -17.22 -6.32
CA GLY A 45 2.03 -16.00 -6.93
C GLY A 45 0.91 -15.35 -6.11
N GLU A 46 0.50 -15.95 -5.00
CA GLU A 46 -0.52 -15.40 -4.11
C GLU A 46 0.12 -14.74 -2.89
N LEU A 47 -0.41 -13.59 -2.47
CA LEU A 47 0.01 -12.94 -1.23
C LEU A 47 -0.43 -13.80 -0.05
N LYS A 48 0.52 -14.32 0.74
CA LYS A 48 0.22 -15.09 1.97
C LYS A 48 0.36 -14.27 3.22
N ARG A 49 1.28 -13.30 3.23
CA ARG A 49 1.55 -12.51 4.43
C ARG A 49 2.06 -11.12 4.12
N ILE A 50 1.61 -10.18 4.94
CA ILE A 50 2.12 -8.80 4.99
C ILE A 50 2.81 -8.61 6.32
N GLU A 51 4.10 -8.29 6.30
CA GLU A 51 4.89 -7.95 7.48
C GLU A 51 5.35 -6.51 7.39
N LEU A 52 4.73 -5.61 8.14
CA LEU A 52 5.17 -4.22 8.25
C LEU A 52 5.77 -3.98 9.64
N LEU A 53 6.73 -3.05 9.73
CA LEU A 53 7.33 -2.62 10.98
C LEU A 53 6.23 -2.11 11.92
N ARG A 54 5.94 -2.87 12.97
CA ARG A 54 4.81 -2.63 13.89
C ARG A 54 4.83 -1.25 14.56
N THR A 55 6.01 -0.68 14.76
CA THR A 55 6.18 0.64 15.39
C THR A 55 5.92 1.79 14.42
N HIS A 56 5.77 1.54 13.12
CA HIS A 56 5.48 2.59 12.15
C HIS A 56 4.01 3.04 12.25
N VAL A 57 3.78 4.35 12.37
CA VAL A 57 2.46 4.95 12.65
C VAL A 57 1.37 4.58 11.65
N ASN A 58 1.75 4.28 10.40
CA ASN A 58 0.82 3.91 9.34
C ASN A 58 0.73 2.39 9.09
N ALA A 59 1.47 1.55 9.82
CA ALA A 59 1.60 0.13 9.48
C ALA A 59 0.26 -0.62 9.50
N ASN A 60 -0.58 -0.39 10.51
CA ASN A 60 -1.85 -1.10 10.63
C ASN A 60 -2.83 -0.74 9.51
N ASP A 61 -3.01 0.55 9.25
CA ASP A 61 -3.89 1.02 8.17
C ASP A 61 -3.35 0.64 6.79
N MET A 62 -2.02 0.70 6.60
CA MET A 62 -1.39 0.31 5.35
C MET A 62 -1.54 -1.18 5.07
N ARG A 63 -1.48 -2.04 6.10
CA ARG A 63 -1.76 -3.48 5.95
C ARG A 63 -3.15 -3.70 5.36
N ILE A 64 -4.17 -3.03 5.88
CA ILE A 64 -5.56 -3.14 5.38
C ILE A 64 -5.63 -2.70 3.90
N CYS A 65 -4.97 -1.60 3.55
CA CYS A 65 -4.94 -1.13 2.16
C CYS A 65 -4.26 -2.12 1.21
N LEU A 66 -3.16 -2.76 1.65
CA LEU A 66 -2.45 -3.78 0.89
C LEU A 66 -3.27 -5.07 0.72
N GLU A 67 -4.02 -5.46 1.76
CA GLU A 67 -4.94 -6.60 1.67
C GLU A 67 -6.02 -6.34 0.62
N LYS A 68 -6.67 -5.17 0.67
CA LYS A 68 -7.62 -4.73 -0.35
C LYS A 68 -7.01 -4.73 -1.76
N TYR A 69 -5.78 -4.22 -1.91
CA TYR A 69 -5.10 -4.18 -3.20
C TYR A 69 -4.86 -5.55 -3.81
N CYS A 70 -4.49 -6.53 -2.97
CA CYS A 70 -4.09 -7.86 -3.43
C CYS A 70 -5.24 -8.86 -3.55
N PHE A 71 -6.28 -8.72 -2.73
CA PHE A 71 -7.41 -9.65 -2.73
C PHE A 71 -8.67 -9.09 -3.40
N GLY A 72 -8.70 -7.79 -3.72
CA GLY A 72 -9.94 -7.09 -4.11
C GLY A 72 -10.77 -6.71 -2.88
N ASP A 73 -11.79 -5.85 -3.09
CA ASP A 73 -12.87 -5.67 -2.11
C ASP A 73 -13.81 -6.89 -2.12
#